data_AF-A0A352WWN0-F1
#
_entry.id   AF-A0A352WWN0-F1
#
_cell.length_a   1.000
_cell.length_b   1.000
_cell.length_c   1.000
_cell.angle_alpha   90.00
_cell.angle_beta   90.00
_cell.angle_gamma   90.00
#
_symmetry.space_group_name_H-M   'P 1'
#
loop_
_entity.id
_entity.type
_entity.pdbx_description
1 polymer ?
#
loop_
_entity_poly.entity_id
_entity_poly.type
_entity_poly.pdbx_seq_one_letter_code
_entity_poly.pdbx_strand_id
1 'polypeptide(L)'
;KSISFRIPRRHIGKMKRLLATKKEGKLETKMHGLPSVLNRYKMRAGFLAGILLAVLLMFMATRVVWSIEVEGQVRFSEEYIREVLSKEGVMEGQWLSHIHVEEKQLEILVKHPEISFVAINIYGNHLKVQIRERDREPVIGKDKNPYNLVAAVGGSIIRCEVLEGQTVVKEFQSVKEGDLLVSGLVDSQTQGYRIVHARGKIFARTSRTYTVTIPFKDVE
;
A
#
# COMPACT_ATOMS: atom_id res chain seq x y z
N LYS A 1 -14.43 7.85 78.94
CA LYS A 1 -14.60 8.83 77.83
C LYS A 1 -13.43 8.66 76.86
N SER A 2 -13.67 8.21 75.64
CA SER A 2 -12.64 8.19 74.59
C SER A 2 -12.71 9.52 73.83
N ILE A 3 -11.57 10.19 73.67
CA ILE A 3 -11.48 11.44 72.93
C ILE A 3 -10.63 11.17 71.69
N SER A 4 -11.20 11.36 70.50
CA SER A 4 -10.52 11.16 69.23
C SER A 4 -10.09 12.51 68.65
N PHE A 5 -8.79 12.65 68.38
CA PHE A 5 -8.23 13.85 67.75
C PHE A 5 -7.50 13.47 66.46
N ARG A 6 -7.68 14.29 65.41
CA ARG A 6 -7.00 14.11 64.11
C ARG A 6 -5.73 14.94 64.11
N ILE A 7 -4.57 14.29 64.03
CA ILE A 7 -3.27 14.95 64.22
C ILE A 7 -2.36 14.71 63.01
N PRO A 8 -1.63 15.73 62.53
CA PRO A 8 -0.67 15.58 61.44
C PRO A 8 0.48 14.64 61.80
N ARG A 9 0.96 13.83 60.84
CA ARG A 9 1.99 12.78 61.06
C ARG A 9 3.25 13.27 61.78
N ARG A 10 3.66 14.53 61.56
CA ARG A 10 4.85 15.13 62.18
C ARG A 10 4.76 15.27 63.70
N HIS A 11 3.56 15.30 64.27
CA HIS A 11 3.34 15.51 65.70
C HIS A 11 3.08 14.21 66.49
N ILE A 12 2.93 13.06 65.80
CA ILE A 12 2.68 11.75 66.45
C ILE A 12 3.84 11.37 67.37
N GLY A 13 5.08 11.60 66.96
CA GLY A 13 6.27 11.28 67.77
C GLY A 13 6.37 12.12 69.04
N LYS A 14 6.07 13.42 68.96
CA LYS A 14 6.03 14.31 70.13
C LYS A 14 4.92 13.91 71.10
N MET A 15 3.75 13.53 70.59
CA MET A 15 2.63 13.16 71.44
C MET A 15 2.80 11.79 72.12
N LYS A 16 3.44 10.83 71.46
CA LYS A 16 3.85 9.56 72.09
C LYS A 16 4.78 9.81 73.29
N ARG A 17 5.72 10.75 73.18
CA ARG A 17 6.61 11.12 74.29
C ARG A 17 5.81 11.75 75.44
N LEU A 18 4.92 12.70 75.16
CA LEU A 18 4.09 13.36 76.19
C LEU A 18 3.16 12.39 76.93
N LEU A 19 2.59 11.40 76.23
CA LEU A 19 1.73 10.39 76.84
C LEU A 19 2.52 9.32 77.61
N ALA A 20 3.73 8.98 77.15
CA ALA A 20 4.64 8.10 77.90
C ALA A 20 5.11 8.76 79.21
N THR A 21 5.37 10.07 79.20
CA THR A 21 5.76 10.83 80.40
C THR A 21 4.62 10.97 81.41
N LYS A 22 3.37 11.08 80.96
CA LYS A 22 2.20 11.20 81.85
C LYS A 22 1.55 9.88 82.28
N LYS A 23 1.99 8.73 81.76
CA LYS A 23 1.49 7.37 82.11
C LYS A 23 -0.03 7.16 82.03
N GLU A 24 -0.76 8.02 81.31
CA GLU A 24 -2.21 7.89 81.15
C GLU A 24 -2.59 7.82 79.67
N GLY A 25 -3.15 6.68 79.27
CA GLY A 25 -3.80 6.47 77.97
C GLY A 25 -3.04 5.59 76.98
N LYS A 26 -3.79 4.78 76.22
CA LYS A 26 -3.30 3.96 75.11
C LYS A 26 -3.60 4.68 73.79
N LEU A 27 -2.57 4.95 73.00
CA LEU A 27 -2.70 5.59 71.68
C LEU A 27 -3.00 4.55 70.60
N GLU A 28 -4.24 4.48 70.13
CA GLU A 28 -4.57 3.74 68.91
C GLU A 28 -4.47 4.66 67.69
N THR A 29 -3.39 4.50 66.92
CA THR A 29 -3.19 5.29 65.70
C THR A 29 -3.78 4.55 64.50
N LYS A 30 -4.97 4.95 64.05
CA LYS A 30 -5.50 4.53 62.75
C LYS A 30 -5.00 5.49 61.66
N MET A 31 -4.15 4.99 60.76
CA MET A 31 -3.71 5.76 59.60
C MET A 31 -4.72 5.60 58.46
N HIS A 32 -5.22 6.71 57.92
CA HIS A 32 -6.07 6.73 56.73
C HIS A 32 -5.36 7.49 55.59
N GLY A 33 -5.40 6.91 54.37
CA GLY A 33 -4.82 7.49 53.15
C GLY A 33 -3.96 6.52 52.33
N LEU A 34 -3.38 7.02 51.23
CA LEU A 34 -2.46 6.32 50.31
C LEU A 34 -1.41 5.41 51.00
N PRO A 35 -0.74 5.83 52.09
CA PRO A 35 0.26 4.99 52.76
C PRO A 35 -0.33 3.73 53.41
N SER A 36 -1.59 3.78 53.88
CA SER A 36 -2.27 2.62 54.44
C SER A 36 -2.69 1.61 53.35
N VAL A 37 -2.99 2.09 52.14
CA VAL A 37 -3.30 1.23 50.99
C VAL A 37 -2.01 0.59 50.47
N LEU A 38 -0.96 1.39 50.26
CA LEU A 38 0.37 0.91 49.87
C LEU A 38 0.94 -0.12 50.88
N ASN A 39 0.82 0.12 52.19
CA ASN A 39 1.30 -0.82 53.20
C ASN A 39 0.45 -2.11 53.29
N ARG A 40 -0.83 -2.06 52.88
CA ARG A 40 -1.71 -3.24 52.73
C ARG A 40 -1.41 -4.05 51.46
N TYR A 41 -0.87 -3.41 50.42
CA TYR A 41 -0.50 -4.03 49.14
C TYR A 41 0.98 -4.45 49.02
N LYS A 42 1.83 -4.13 50.00
CA LYS A 42 3.25 -4.58 50.05
C LYS A 42 3.44 -6.10 49.97
N MET A 43 2.42 -6.89 50.30
CA MET A 43 2.45 -8.36 50.29
C MET A 43 1.89 -8.98 48.99
N ARG A 44 1.52 -8.19 47.98
CA ARG A 44 1.00 -8.71 46.69
C ARG A 44 1.96 -8.38 45.55
N ALA A 45 3.16 -8.97 45.59
CA ALA A 45 4.09 -8.98 44.45
C ALA A 45 3.38 -9.45 43.16
N GLY A 46 2.41 -10.36 43.27
CA GLY A 46 1.59 -10.82 42.14
C GLY A 46 0.77 -9.71 41.45
N PHE A 47 0.32 -8.68 42.16
CA PHE A 47 -0.41 -7.58 41.52
C PHE A 47 0.51 -6.69 40.69
N LEU A 48 1.70 -6.37 41.22
CA LEU A 48 2.70 -5.61 40.48
C LEU A 48 3.26 -6.43 39.30
N ALA A 49 3.49 -7.72 39.50
CA ALA A 49 3.88 -8.65 38.44
C ALA A 49 2.81 -8.75 37.35
N GLY A 50 1.52 -8.80 37.72
CA GLY A 50 0.42 -8.79 36.77
C GLY A 50 0.35 -7.50 35.94
N ILE A 51 0.55 -6.34 36.56
CA ILE A 51 0.64 -5.06 35.82
C ILE A 51 1.83 -5.06 34.86
N LEU A 52 3.01 -5.48 35.33
CA LEU A 52 4.20 -5.55 34.48
C LEU A 52 4.00 -6.52 33.31
N LEU A 53 3.37 -7.67 33.54
CA LEU A 53 3.03 -8.63 32.50
C LEU A 53 2.01 -8.06 31.52
N ALA A 54 0.96 -7.39 31.99
CA ALA A 54 -0.04 -6.77 31.13
C ALA A 54 0.58 -5.70 30.23
N VAL A 55 1.46 -4.85 30.78
CA VAL A 55 2.21 -3.85 30.02
C VAL A 55 3.11 -4.52 28.98
N LEU A 56 3.84 -5.57 29.36
CA LEU A 56 4.70 -6.34 28.44
C LEU A 56 3.89 -6.93 27.28
N LEU A 57 2.75 -7.55 27.56
CA LEU A 57 1.86 -8.11 26.54
C LEU A 57 1.29 -7.02 25.62
N MET A 58 0.94 -5.85 26.16
CA MET A 58 0.46 -4.71 25.37
C MET A 58 1.53 -4.20 24.40
N PHE A 59 2.79 -4.11 24.86
CA PHE A 59 3.93 -3.77 24.01
C PHE A 59 4.19 -4.81 22.92
N MET A 60 4.06 -6.11 23.24
CA MET A 60 4.18 -7.17 22.24
C MET A 60 3.06 -7.10 21.19
N ALA A 61 1.82 -6.90 21.62
CA ALA A 61 0.66 -6.81 20.73
C ALA A 61 0.76 -5.64 19.73
N THR A 62 1.44 -4.55 20.10
CA THR A 62 1.66 -3.40 19.21
C THR A 62 2.63 -3.71 18.07
N ARG A 63 3.48 -4.74 18.21
CA ARG A 63 4.46 -5.15 17.19
C ARG A 63 3.96 -6.21 16.24
N VAL A 64 2.71 -6.65 16.36
CA VAL A 64 2.09 -7.66 15.51
C VAL A 64 1.24 -6.99 14.44
N VAL A 65 1.25 -7.53 13.22
CA VAL A 65 0.32 -7.14 12.15
C VAL A 65 -1.06 -7.73 12.44
N TRP A 66 -2.07 -6.89 12.65
CA TRP A 66 -3.43 -7.36 12.93
C TRP A 66 -4.35 -7.35 11.72
N SER A 67 -4.09 -6.48 10.74
CA SER A 67 -4.86 -6.47 9.50
C SER A 67 -4.01 -6.04 8.33
N ILE A 68 -4.35 -6.58 7.16
CA ILE A 68 -3.76 -6.20 5.88
C ILE A 68 -4.89 -5.72 4.97
N GLU A 69 -4.82 -4.46 4.57
CA GLU A 69 -5.74 -3.85 3.60
C GLU A 69 -5.06 -3.81 2.23
N VAL A 70 -5.75 -4.31 1.20
CA VAL A 70 -5.24 -4.39 -0.17
C VAL A 70 -6.04 -3.44 -1.07
N GLU A 71 -5.35 -2.55 -1.77
CA GLU A 71 -5.93 -1.59 -2.70
C GLU A 71 -5.30 -1.68 -4.10
N GLY A 72 -6.04 -1.26 -5.13
CA GLY A 72 -5.54 -1.12 -6.51
C GLY A 72 -5.72 -2.35 -7.40
N GLN A 73 -6.43 -3.37 -6.92
CA GLN A 73 -6.87 -4.51 -7.72
C GLN A 73 -7.93 -4.11 -8.76
N VAL A 74 -7.78 -4.61 -9.99
CA VAL A 74 -8.76 -4.39 -11.09
C VAL A 74 -9.25 -5.72 -11.65
N ARG A 75 -8.36 -6.71 -11.76
CA ARG A 75 -8.63 -8.02 -12.36
C ARG A 75 -8.42 -9.18 -11.39
N PHE A 76 -7.45 -9.09 -10.48
CA PHE A 76 -7.23 -10.13 -9.48
C PHE A 76 -8.19 -9.99 -8.30
N SER A 77 -8.55 -11.12 -7.67
CA SER A 77 -9.35 -11.09 -6.45
C SER A 77 -8.48 -10.80 -5.23
N GLU A 78 -9.10 -10.29 -4.17
CA GLU A 78 -8.40 -9.93 -2.94
C GLU A 78 -7.75 -11.16 -2.30
N GLU A 79 -8.41 -12.32 -2.36
CA GLU A 79 -7.91 -13.58 -1.81
C GLU A 79 -6.64 -14.04 -2.52
N TYR A 80 -6.57 -13.89 -3.84
CA TYR A 80 -5.39 -14.25 -4.61
C TYR A 80 -4.19 -13.39 -4.21
N ILE A 81 -4.40 -12.09 -4.08
CA ILE A 81 -3.35 -11.16 -3.63
C ILE A 81 -2.94 -11.47 -2.19
N ARG A 82 -3.88 -11.77 -1.30
CA ARG A 82 -3.58 -12.17 0.09
C ARG A 82 -2.76 -13.46 0.12
N GLU A 83 -3.03 -14.42 -0.76
CA GLU A 83 -2.22 -15.63 -0.89
C GLU A 83 -0.80 -15.34 -1.38
N VAL A 84 -0.65 -14.46 -2.38
CA VAL A 84 0.66 -14.01 -2.88
C VAL A 84 1.47 -13.33 -1.78
N LEU A 85 0.86 -12.39 -1.05
CA LEU A 85 1.49 -11.71 0.08
C LEU A 85 1.88 -12.71 1.19
N SER A 86 1.02 -13.68 1.48
CA SER A 86 1.30 -14.70 2.48
C SER A 86 2.47 -15.60 2.09
N LYS A 87 2.62 -15.96 0.81
CA LYS A 87 3.77 -16.75 0.31
C LYS A 87 5.09 -16.00 0.46
N GLU A 88 5.04 -14.68 0.32
CA GLU A 88 6.20 -13.81 0.47
C GLU A 88 6.46 -13.40 1.93
N GLY A 89 5.68 -13.91 2.89
CA GLY A 89 5.88 -13.70 4.32
C GLY A 89 5.19 -12.44 4.88
N VAL A 90 4.35 -11.79 4.09
CA VAL A 90 3.49 -10.68 4.52
C VAL A 90 2.11 -11.24 4.85
N MET A 91 1.92 -11.66 6.09
CA MET A 91 0.66 -12.25 6.57
C MET A 91 0.23 -11.66 7.92
N GLU A 92 -1.06 -11.76 8.21
CA GLU A 92 -1.64 -11.37 9.49
C GLU A 92 -1.06 -12.25 10.62
N GLY A 93 -0.80 -11.65 11.78
CA GLY A 93 -0.18 -12.31 12.92
C GLY A 93 1.36 -12.34 12.91
N GLN A 94 2.02 -11.80 11.87
CA GLN A 94 3.47 -11.66 11.88
C GLN A 94 3.97 -10.48 12.71
N TRP A 95 5.20 -10.59 13.18
CA TRP A 95 5.91 -9.50 13.82
C TRP A 95 6.38 -8.49 12.77
N LEU A 96 6.13 -7.21 12.99
CA LEU A 96 6.58 -6.12 12.12
C LEU A 96 8.10 -6.18 11.84
N SER A 97 8.89 -6.65 12.81
CA SER A 97 10.35 -6.76 12.68
C SER A 97 10.81 -7.79 11.63
N HIS A 98 9.95 -8.73 11.24
CA HIS A 98 10.27 -9.70 10.18
C HIS A 98 9.97 -9.16 8.77
N ILE A 99 9.25 -8.03 8.66
CA ILE A 99 8.85 -7.46 7.38
C ILE A 99 9.85 -6.38 6.97
N HIS A 100 10.86 -6.78 6.19
CA HIS A 100 11.72 -5.85 5.48
C HIS A 100 10.99 -5.36 4.23
N VAL A 101 10.30 -4.23 4.36
CA VAL A 101 9.38 -3.69 3.35
C VAL A 101 10.00 -3.64 1.96
N GLU A 102 11.19 -3.04 1.84
CA GLU A 102 11.86 -2.83 0.55
C GLU A 102 12.24 -4.17 -0.12
N GLU A 103 12.77 -5.10 0.66
CA GLU A 103 13.14 -6.45 0.17
C GLU A 103 11.90 -7.21 -0.29
N LYS A 104 10.81 -7.18 0.50
CA LYS A 104 9.56 -7.86 0.17
C LYS A 104 8.88 -7.28 -1.06
N GLN A 105 8.88 -5.96 -1.22
CA GLN A 105 8.37 -5.34 -2.43
C GLN A 105 9.12 -5.82 -3.67
N LEU A 106 10.45 -5.89 -3.60
CA LEU A 106 11.27 -6.36 -4.71
C LEU A 106 11.04 -7.85 -5.00
N GLU A 107 11.02 -8.70 -3.97
CA GLU A 107 10.76 -10.14 -4.11
C GLU A 107 9.41 -10.40 -4.81
N ILE A 108 8.36 -9.70 -4.40
CA ILE A 108 7.03 -9.81 -5.02
C ILE A 108 7.10 -9.41 -6.49
N LEU A 109 7.71 -8.27 -6.82
CA LEU A 109 7.81 -7.78 -8.21
C LEU A 109 8.63 -8.72 -9.11
N VAL A 110 9.64 -9.39 -8.56
CA VAL A 110 10.48 -10.33 -9.32
C VAL A 110 9.77 -11.65 -9.56
N LYS A 111 9.07 -12.19 -8.56
CA LYS A 111 8.39 -13.48 -8.65
C LYS A 111 7.06 -13.41 -9.40
N HIS A 112 6.40 -12.25 -9.38
CA HIS A 112 5.08 -12.02 -9.96
C HIS A 112 5.14 -10.98 -11.08
N PRO A 113 5.56 -11.35 -12.30
CA PRO A 113 5.68 -10.42 -13.43
C PRO A 113 4.35 -9.79 -13.86
N GLU A 114 3.22 -10.40 -13.49
CA GLU A 114 1.87 -9.86 -13.64
C GLU A 114 1.61 -8.60 -12.81
N ILE A 115 2.43 -8.32 -11.81
CA ILE A 115 2.36 -7.11 -10.98
C ILE A 115 3.38 -6.10 -11.51
N SER A 116 2.94 -4.86 -11.76
CA SER A 116 3.80 -3.78 -12.25
C SER A 116 4.33 -2.89 -11.13
N PHE A 117 3.61 -2.80 -10.00
CA PHE A 117 3.97 -1.97 -8.86
C PHE A 117 3.38 -2.52 -7.57
N VAL A 118 4.15 -2.45 -6.48
CA VAL A 118 3.73 -2.82 -5.13
C VAL A 118 4.25 -1.79 -4.13
N ALA A 119 3.35 -1.20 -3.33
CA ALA A 119 3.68 -0.37 -2.19
C ALA A 119 3.18 -1.03 -0.89
N ILE A 120 4.06 -1.26 0.07
CA ILE A 120 3.67 -1.74 1.41
C ILE A 120 3.89 -0.58 2.39
N ASN A 121 2.82 -0.08 2.99
CA ASN A 121 2.85 0.98 3.98
C ASN A 121 2.41 0.45 5.34
N ILE A 122 3.16 0.78 6.40
CA ILE A 122 2.88 0.32 7.76
C ILE A 122 2.28 1.49 8.56
N TYR A 123 1.05 1.33 9.04
CA TYR A 123 0.34 2.26 9.93
C TYR A 123 0.16 1.63 11.31
N GLY A 124 1.17 1.76 12.16
CA GLY A 124 1.16 1.13 13.49
C GLY A 124 1.15 -0.39 13.36
N ASN A 125 -0.01 -1.01 13.59
CA ASN A 125 -0.23 -2.45 13.52
C ASN A 125 -1.11 -2.88 12.33
N HIS A 126 -1.42 -1.95 11.43
CA HIS A 126 -2.18 -2.16 10.20
C HIS A 126 -1.28 -1.97 8.99
N LEU A 127 -1.32 -2.91 8.04
CA LEU A 127 -0.57 -2.83 6.80
C LEU A 127 -1.50 -2.43 5.65
N LYS A 128 -1.07 -1.44 4.87
CA LYS A 128 -1.76 -1.01 3.67
C LYS A 128 -0.92 -1.33 2.45
N VAL A 129 -1.40 -2.25 1.63
CA VAL A 129 -0.71 -2.73 0.43
C VAL A 129 -1.42 -2.19 -0.80
N GLN A 130 -0.70 -1.43 -1.62
CA GLN A 130 -1.20 -0.92 -2.89
C GLN A 130 -0.54 -1.69 -4.01
N ILE A 131 -1.34 -2.26 -4.91
CA ILE A 131 -0.87 -3.08 -6.01
C ILE A 131 -1.37 -2.48 -7.32
N ARG A 132 -0.52 -2.49 -8.33
CA ARG A 132 -0.93 -2.21 -9.71
C ARG A 132 -0.58 -3.39 -10.59
N GLU A 133 -1.58 -3.85 -11.31
CA GLU A 133 -1.41 -4.92 -12.30
C GLU A 133 -0.64 -4.42 -13.52
N ARG A 134 0.10 -5.30 -14.17
CA ARG A 134 0.76 -5.01 -15.44
C ARG A 134 -0.26 -5.10 -16.57
N ASP A 135 -0.42 -4.01 -17.32
CA ASP A 135 -1.16 -4.04 -18.57
C ASP A 135 -0.51 -5.05 -19.52
N ARG A 136 -1.31 -5.93 -20.12
CA ARG A 136 -0.80 -6.87 -21.11
C ARG A 136 -0.19 -6.07 -22.26
N GLU A 137 1.08 -6.31 -22.53
CA GLU A 137 1.70 -5.81 -23.75
C GLU A 137 0.84 -6.25 -24.94
N PRO A 138 0.56 -5.34 -25.90
CA PRO A 138 -0.12 -5.76 -27.12
C PRO A 138 0.71 -6.89 -27.72
N VAL A 139 0.05 -8.01 -28.03
CA VAL A 139 0.71 -9.16 -28.64
C VAL A 139 1.33 -8.68 -29.93
N ILE A 140 2.63 -8.37 -29.90
CA ILE A 140 3.39 -8.08 -31.10
C ILE A 140 3.42 -9.42 -31.83
N GLY A 141 2.60 -9.54 -32.87
CA GLY A 141 2.54 -10.75 -33.67
C GLY A 141 3.97 -11.17 -34.01
N LYS A 142 4.34 -12.41 -33.65
CA LYS A 142 5.60 -13.04 -34.07
C LYS A 142 5.55 -13.41 -35.55
N ASP A 143 4.99 -12.54 -36.37
CA ASP A 143 5.03 -12.72 -37.80
C ASP A 143 6.45 -12.49 -38.26
N LYS A 144 7.07 -13.56 -38.78
CA LYS A 144 8.40 -13.52 -39.38
C LYS A 144 8.37 -12.84 -40.75
N ASN A 145 7.18 -12.63 -41.32
CA ASN A 145 7.03 -12.04 -42.63
C ASN A 145 7.11 -10.51 -42.56
N PRO A 146 7.90 -9.87 -43.44
CA PRO A 146 7.94 -8.43 -43.53
C PRO A 146 6.57 -7.88 -43.94
N TYR A 147 6.20 -6.74 -43.36
CA TYR A 147 4.94 -6.06 -43.67
C TYR A 147 5.16 -4.57 -43.80
N ASN A 148 4.25 -3.96 -44.56
CA ASN A 148 4.19 -2.52 -44.79
C ASN A 148 3.10 -1.89 -43.92
N LEU A 149 3.21 -0.60 -43.64
CA LEU A 149 2.12 0.17 -43.05
C LEU A 149 1.31 0.82 -44.17
N VAL A 150 0.02 0.52 -44.22
CA VAL A 150 -0.95 1.07 -45.17
C VAL A 150 -2.03 1.87 -44.43
N ALA A 151 -2.60 2.88 -45.09
CA ALA A 151 -3.65 3.70 -44.52
C ALA A 151 -4.95 2.92 -44.39
N ALA A 152 -5.46 2.77 -43.17
CA ALA A 152 -6.76 2.12 -42.95
C ALA A 152 -7.95 2.98 -43.41
N VAL A 153 -7.79 4.31 -43.47
CA VAL A 153 -8.81 5.27 -43.90
C VAL A 153 -8.09 6.44 -44.57
N GLY A 154 -8.74 7.08 -45.53
CA GLY A 154 -8.24 8.31 -46.13
C GLY A 154 -8.22 9.51 -45.16
N GLY A 155 -7.22 10.37 -45.30
CA GLY A 155 -7.05 11.55 -44.45
C GLY A 155 -5.79 12.35 -44.81
N SER A 156 -5.61 13.48 -44.12
CA SER A 156 -4.40 14.30 -44.26
C SER A 156 -3.43 14.03 -43.13
N ILE A 157 -2.20 13.66 -43.48
CA ILE A 157 -1.15 13.31 -42.51
C ILE A 157 -0.73 14.56 -41.74
N ILE A 158 -0.69 14.44 -40.42
CA ILE A 158 -0.28 15.50 -39.50
C ILE A 158 1.15 15.26 -39.02
N ARG A 159 1.48 13.99 -38.71
CA ARG A 159 2.76 13.63 -38.10
C ARG A 159 3.10 12.16 -38.38
N CYS A 160 4.37 11.90 -38.65
CA CYS A 160 4.90 10.55 -38.89
C CYS A 160 5.99 10.21 -37.86
N GLU A 161 5.80 9.14 -37.09
CA GLU A 161 6.80 8.62 -36.14
C GLU A 161 7.15 7.19 -36.53
N VAL A 162 8.20 7.01 -37.33
CA VAL A 162 8.61 5.70 -37.83
C VAL A 162 9.80 5.18 -37.02
N LEU A 163 9.63 3.99 -36.45
CA LEU A 163 10.67 3.26 -35.70
C LEU A 163 11.51 2.37 -36.64
N GLU A 164 10.84 1.63 -37.52
CA GLU A 164 11.48 0.76 -38.52
C GLU A 164 10.74 0.88 -39.87
N GLY A 165 11.48 0.84 -40.97
CA GLY A 165 10.94 1.02 -42.32
C GLY A 165 11.27 2.39 -42.91
N GLN A 166 10.87 2.61 -44.16
CA GLN A 166 11.10 3.85 -44.89
C GLN A 166 9.77 4.55 -45.14
N THR A 167 9.62 5.76 -44.58
CA THR A 167 8.45 6.60 -44.79
C THR A 167 8.37 7.03 -46.25
N VAL A 168 7.24 6.76 -46.91
CA VAL A 168 6.98 7.18 -48.31
C VAL A 168 6.08 8.40 -48.40
N VAL A 169 5.52 8.83 -47.27
CA VAL A 169 4.60 9.97 -47.15
C VAL A 169 5.20 11.11 -46.34
N LYS A 170 4.73 12.33 -46.58
CA LYS A 170 5.18 13.54 -45.88
C LYS A 170 4.08 14.15 -45.03
N GLU A 171 4.47 14.97 -44.05
CA GLU A 171 3.52 15.80 -43.31
C GLU A 171 2.71 16.68 -44.27
N PHE A 172 1.42 16.86 -43.97
CA PHE A 172 0.42 17.55 -44.78
C PHE A 172 0.05 16.89 -46.11
N GLN A 173 0.56 15.70 -46.40
CA GLN A 173 0.13 14.92 -47.56
C GLN A 173 -1.25 14.29 -47.31
N SER A 174 -2.11 14.32 -48.33
CA SER A 174 -3.38 13.59 -48.29
C SER A 174 -3.20 12.17 -48.84
N VAL A 175 -3.74 11.20 -48.13
CA VAL A 175 -3.70 9.77 -48.47
C VAL A 175 -5.11 9.21 -48.53
N LYS A 176 -5.31 8.18 -49.35
CA LYS A 176 -6.53 7.39 -49.44
C LYS A 176 -6.39 6.10 -48.62
N GLU A 177 -7.51 5.45 -48.36
CA GLU A 177 -7.51 4.11 -47.81
C GLU A 177 -6.73 3.15 -48.73
N GLY A 178 -5.85 2.35 -48.14
CA GLY A 178 -4.96 1.43 -48.85
C GLY A 178 -3.61 2.02 -49.27
N ASP A 179 -3.41 3.34 -49.18
CA ASP A 179 -2.15 3.96 -49.57
C ASP A 179 -0.99 3.50 -48.69
N LEU A 180 0.18 3.25 -49.31
CA LEU A 180 1.40 2.90 -48.61
C LEU A 180 1.90 4.11 -47.81
N LEU A 181 2.06 3.95 -46.50
CA LEU A 181 2.56 4.97 -45.59
C LEU A 181 4.04 4.75 -45.25
N VAL A 182 4.39 3.50 -44.92
CA VAL A 182 5.76 3.10 -44.60
C VAL A 182 6.07 1.79 -45.30
N SER A 183 7.14 1.80 -46.08
CA SER A 183 7.70 0.63 -46.76
C SER A 183 8.57 -0.18 -45.80
N GLY A 184 8.38 -1.49 -45.77
CA GLY A 184 9.28 -2.45 -45.13
C GLY A 184 10.55 -2.71 -45.94
N LEU A 185 10.63 -2.24 -47.19
CA LEU A 185 11.87 -2.21 -47.96
C LEU A 185 12.55 -0.86 -47.74
N VAL A 186 13.68 -0.89 -47.04
CA VAL A 186 14.51 0.28 -46.72
C VAL A 186 15.70 0.28 -47.64
N ASP A 187 15.82 1.33 -48.45
CA ASP A 187 17.01 1.56 -49.26
C ASP A 187 18.03 2.39 -48.46
N SER A 188 19.16 1.78 -48.12
CA SER A 188 20.28 2.47 -47.45
C SER A 188 21.42 2.65 -48.44
N GLN A 189 21.84 3.89 -48.65
CA GLN A 189 22.95 4.23 -49.54
C GLN A 189 24.27 3.50 -49.20
N THR A 190 24.44 3.08 -47.94
CA THR A 190 25.64 2.40 -47.44
C THR A 190 25.53 0.88 -47.37
N GLN A 191 24.32 0.31 -47.26
CA GLN A 191 24.11 -1.14 -47.04
C GLN A 191 23.21 -1.80 -48.10
N GLY A 192 22.72 -1.05 -49.07
CA GLY A 192 21.77 -1.52 -50.08
C GLY A 192 20.36 -1.71 -49.51
N TYR A 193 19.60 -2.62 -50.12
CA TYR A 193 18.21 -2.88 -49.74
C TYR A 193 18.12 -3.80 -48.51
N ARG A 194 17.44 -3.33 -47.47
CA ARG A 194 17.11 -4.11 -46.27
C ARG A 194 15.61 -4.30 -46.15
N ILE A 195 15.19 -5.54 -45.97
CA ILE A 195 13.80 -5.88 -45.70
C ILE A 195 13.59 -5.91 -44.19
N VAL A 196 12.63 -5.13 -43.70
CA VAL A 196 12.28 -5.00 -42.29
C VAL A 196 10.77 -5.04 -42.10
N HIS A 197 10.34 -5.15 -40.85
CA HIS A 197 8.95 -4.93 -40.48
C HIS A 197 8.70 -3.42 -40.35
N ALA A 198 7.82 -2.84 -41.17
CA ALA A 198 7.49 -1.43 -41.06
C ALA A 198 6.76 -1.19 -39.73
N ARG A 199 7.36 -0.42 -38.83
CA ARG A 199 6.83 -0.08 -37.50
C ARG A 199 6.85 1.42 -37.29
N GLY A 200 5.72 1.98 -36.88
CA GLY A 200 5.59 3.39 -36.64
C GLY A 200 4.16 3.79 -36.32
N LYS A 201 4.00 5.04 -35.88
CA LYS A 201 2.71 5.69 -35.67
C LYS A 201 2.55 6.81 -36.68
N ILE A 202 1.53 6.73 -37.52
CA ILE A 202 1.16 7.77 -38.47
C ILE A 202 -0.13 8.40 -38.00
N PHE A 203 -0.09 9.71 -37.75
CA PHE A 203 -1.26 10.48 -37.31
C PHE A 203 -1.84 11.20 -38.51
N ALA A 204 -3.13 10.97 -38.78
CA ALA A 204 -3.86 11.62 -39.86
C ALA A 204 -5.16 12.23 -39.36
N ARG A 205 -5.52 13.40 -39.90
CA ARG A 205 -6.84 14.02 -39.74
C ARG A 205 -7.80 13.34 -40.71
N THR A 206 -8.85 12.73 -40.17
CA THR A 206 -9.94 12.09 -40.94
C THR A 206 -11.26 12.77 -40.62
N SER A 207 -12.22 12.71 -41.54
CA SER A 207 -13.59 13.17 -41.32
C SER A 207 -14.52 11.96 -41.32
N ARG A 208 -15.45 11.91 -40.37
CA ARG A 208 -16.45 10.83 -40.24
C ARG A 208 -17.81 11.43 -39.95
N THR A 209 -18.83 10.97 -40.67
CA THR A 209 -20.22 11.34 -40.43
C THR A 209 -20.91 10.19 -39.69
N TYR A 210 -21.56 10.50 -38.58
CA TYR A 210 -22.32 9.53 -37.79
C TYR A 210 -23.81 9.91 -37.82
N THR A 211 -24.67 8.94 -38.16
CA THR A 211 -26.12 9.10 -38.07
C THR A 211 -26.61 8.37 -36.83
N VAL A 212 -27.27 9.10 -35.92
CA VAL A 212 -27.85 8.53 -34.70
C VAL A 212 -29.36 8.60 -34.80
N THR A 213 -30.02 7.45 -34.72
CA THR A 213 -31.48 7.35 -34.64
C THR A 213 -31.88 7.23 -33.17
N ILE A 214 -32.56 8.24 -32.64
CA ILE A 214 -33.09 8.21 -31.27
C ILE A 214 -34.54 7.73 -31.35
N PRO A 215 -34.89 6.59 -30.71
CA PRO A 215 -36.28 6.17 -30.64
C PRO A 215 -37.06 7.16 -29.75
N PHE A 216 -38.14 7.69 -30.30
CA PHE A 216 -39.06 8.55 -29.57
C PHE A 216 -39.89 7.69 -28.60
N LYS A 217 -39.77 7.94 -27.30
CA LYS A 217 -40.68 7.40 -26.28
C LYS A 217 -41.67 8.50 -25.94
N ASP A 218 -42.93 8.30 -26.33
CA ASP A 218 -44.04 9.06 -25.78
C ASP A 218 -44.06 8.83 -24.26
N VAL A 219 -44.03 9.93 -23.52
CA VAL A 219 -44.19 9.92 -22.07
C VAL A 219 -45.69 10.10 -21.82
N GLU A 220 -46.40 8.97 -21.64
CA GLU A 220 -47.74 8.96 -21.02
C GLU A 220 -47.64 9.07 -19.49
#